data_AF-A0A3E2CPY0-F1
#
_entry.id   AF-A0A3E2CPY0-F1
#
_cell.length_a   1.000
_cell.length_b   1.000
_cell.length_c   1.000
_cell.angle_alpha   90.00
_cell.angle_beta   90.00
_cell.angle_gamma   90.00
#
_symmetry.space_group_name_H-M   'P 1'
#
loop_
_entity.id
_entity.type
_entity.pdbx_description
1 polymer ?
#
loop_
_entity_poly.entity_id
_entity_poly.type
_entity_poly.pdbx_seq_one_letter_code
_entity_poly.pdbx_strand_id
1 'polypeptide(L)'
;KKKPVVVIVPSSRDAEDFIASVRDWYDGDAQDVAKLEAWETLPHERLSPRADTVASRIAVFRRLCHPENNTSLFGPIRVLVMPVRSLIQPVVEGIGDIDPLLFECGKELTLEYAVKRLVENAYTRVDLVMERGEFAVRGGIIDVFAPTMTHPVRIEFFGDEIDTIKQFHASDQRTYGNNIASIWATPCRELQITEKICKRARSLIGAIPNADDMLESIANSIPVEGMESLLPALVDRMESVQNMLPK
;
A
#
# COMPACT_ATOMS: atom_id res chain seq x y z
N LYS A 1 26.99 13.61 10.18
CA LYS A 1 25.72 12.94 9.81
C LYS A 1 25.99 12.07 8.59
N LYS A 2 25.79 10.75 8.66
CA LYS A 2 25.90 9.87 7.48
C LYS A 2 24.78 10.25 6.50
N LYS A 3 25.13 10.58 5.25
CA LYS A 3 24.15 10.88 4.19
C LYS A 3 23.55 9.56 3.67
N PRO A 4 22.25 9.51 3.32
CA PRO A 4 21.69 8.37 2.62
C PRO A 4 22.41 8.13 1.29
N VAL A 5 22.61 6.88 0.92
CA VAL A 5 23.17 6.46 -0.36
C VAL A 5 22.06 5.89 -1.21
N VAL A 6 21.90 6.41 -2.42
CA VAL A 6 20.97 5.85 -3.42
C VAL A 6 21.77 5.06 -4.44
N VAL A 7 21.42 3.80 -4.62
CA VAL A 7 22.04 2.87 -5.57
C VAL A 7 21.01 2.53 -6.64
N ILE A 8 21.33 2.88 -7.88
CA ILE A 8 20.50 2.56 -9.04
C ILE A 8 21.14 1.39 -9.77
N VAL A 9 20.36 0.34 -10.01
CA VAL A 9 20.81 -0.88 -10.68
C VAL A 9 20.00 -1.16 -11.95
N PRO A 10 20.49 -2.01 -12.87
CA PRO A 10 19.80 -2.24 -14.15
C PRO A 10 18.43 -2.92 -14.01
N SER A 11 18.29 -3.91 -13.13
CA SER A 11 17.07 -4.73 -13.00
C SER A 11 16.64 -5.00 -11.56
N SER A 12 15.41 -5.49 -11.38
CA SER A 12 14.91 -5.89 -10.05
C SER A 12 15.73 -7.02 -9.43
N ARG A 13 16.28 -7.92 -10.26
CA ARG A 13 17.17 -9.00 -9.83
C ARG A 13 18.49 -8.45 -9.30
N ASP A 14 19.09 -7.50 -10.02
CA ASP A 14 20.33 -6.84 -9.54
C ASP A 14 20.09 -6.12 -8.21
N ALA A 15 18.88 -5.58 -7.99
CA ALA A 15 18.54 -4.92 -6.73
C ALA A 15 18.47 -5.93 -5.57
N GLU A 16 17.90 -7.11 -5.81
CA GLU A 16 17.84 -8.19 -4.82
C GLU A 16 19.23 -8.72 -4.48
N ASP A 17 20.04 -9.03 -5.49
CA ASP A 17 21.41 -9.52 -5.32
C ASP A 17 22.29 -8.48 -4.59
N PHE A 18 22.15 -7.20 -4.94
CA PHE A 18 22.87 -6.12 -4.29
C PHE A 18 22.45 -5.91 -2.83
N ILE A 19 21.14 -5.97 -2.53
CA ILE A 19 20.64 -5.83 -1.15
C ILE A 19 21.13 -6.99 -0.28
N ALA A 20 21.05 -8.22 -0.78
CA ALA A 20 21.55 -9.38 -0.06
C ALA A 20 23.03 -9.20 0.28
N SER A 21 23.83 -8.82 -0.73
CA SER A 21 25.26 -8.53 -0.54
C SER A 21 25.50 -7.41 0.47
N VAL A 22 24.79 -6.28 0.37
CA VAL A 22 24.98 -5.15 1.31
C VAL A 22 24.63 -5.56 2.73
N ARG A 23 23.55 -6.31 2.94
CA ARG A 23 23.11 -6.74 4.28
C ARG A 23 24.11 -7.66 4.97
N ASP A 24 24.90 -8.44 4.23
CA ASP A 24 25.95 -9.28 4.80
C ASP A 24 27.14 -8.49 5.37
N TRP A 25 27.40 -7.27 4.85
CA TRP A 25 28.54 -6.43 5.25
C TRP A 25 28.13 -5.16 6.02
N TYR A 26 26.84 -4.84 6.06
CA TYR A 26 26.34 -3.66 6.74
C TYR A 26 26.28 -3.92 8.25
N ASP A 27 27.01 -3.10 9.00
CA ASP A 27 27.17 -3.22 10.46
C ASP A 27 26.01 -2.57 11.26
N GLY A 28 25.08 -1.91 10.57
CA GLY A 28 23.89 -1.28 11.16
C GLY A 28 22.65 -2.18 11.13
N ASP A 29 21.48 -1.57 11.30
CA ASP A 29 20.20 -2.29 11.22
C ASP A 29 19.91 -2.71 9.77
N ALA A 30 19.62 -3.98 9.51
CA ALA A 30 19.24 -4.47 8.18
C ALA A 30 18.04 -3.71 7.57
N GLN A 31 17.18 -3.11 8.41
CA GLN A 31 16.05 -2.27 8.00
C GLN A 31 16.47 -0.91 7.46
N ASP A 32 17.69 -0.44 7.73
CA ASP A 32 18.25 0.79 7.14
C ASP A 32 18.46 0.65 5.62
N VAL A 33 18.48 -0.59 5.10
CA VAL A 33 18.65 -0.94 3.69
C VAL A 33 17.28 -1.26 3.08
N ALA A 34 16.79 -0.35 2.23
CA ALA A 34 15.47 -0.42 1.61
C ALA A 34 15.54 -0.68 0.10
N LYS A 35 14.53 -1.38 -0.44
CA LYS A 35 14.33 -1.61 -1.87
C LYS A 35 13.12 -0.80 -2.34
N LEU A 36 13.29 0.12 -3.29
CA LEU A 36 12.14 0.64 -4.02
C LEU A 36 11.83 -0.29 -5.20
N GLU A 37 10.86 -1.16 -5.02
CA GLU A 37 10.47 -2.14 -6.05
C GLU A 37 9.95 -1.45 -7.31
N ALA A 38 10.10 -2.09 -8.46
CA ALA A 38 9.43 -1.67 -9.68
C ALA A 38 8.13 -2.46 -9.85
N TRP A 39 7.13 -1.86 -10.51
CA TRP A 39 5.97 -2.64 -10.94
C TRP A 39 6.39 -3.76 -11.89
N GLU A 40 5.74 -4.91 -11.74
CA GLU A 40 5.85 -6.02 -12.68
C GLU A 40 5.13 -5.72 -14.00
N THR A 41 4.11 -4.85 -13.95
CA THR A 41 3.33 -4.35 -15.08
C THR A 41 3.93 -3.08 -15.69
N LEU A 42 3.46 -2.70 -16.87
CA LEU A 42 3.80 -1.41 -17.48
C LEU A 42 2.81 -0.31 -17.05
N PRO A 43 3.23 0.98 -16.97
CA PRO A 43 2.38 2.07 -16.45
C PRO A 43 1.00 2.27 -17.10
N HIS A 44 0.81 1.83 -18.35
CA HIS A 44 -0.47 1.94 -19.07
C HIS A 44 -1.05 0.57 -19.46
N GLU A 45 -0.49 -0.50 -18.93
CA GLU A 45 -1.05 -1.83 -19.06
C GLU A 45 -2.33 -1.92 -18.21
N ARG A 46 -3.37 -2.58 -18.74
CA ARG A 46 -4.64 -2.78 -18.02
C ARG A 46 -4.55 -3.96 -17.04
N LEU A 47 -3.47 -3.98 -16.28
CA LEU A 47 -3.18 -4.96 -15.26
C LEU A 47 -2.57 -4.20 -14.09
N SER A 48 -3.13 -4.38 -12.90
CA SER A 48 -2.59 -3.73 -11.71
C SER A 48 -1.28 -4.41 -11.29
N PRO A 49 -0.31 -3.65 -10.75
CA PRO A 49 0.80 -4.24 -10.04
C PRO A 49 0.29 -5.02 -8.82
N ARG A 50 1.12 -5.95 -8.32
CA ARG A 50 0.73 -6.73 -7.14
C ARG A 50 0.62 -5.84 -5.91
N ALA A 51 -0.37 -6.13 -5.06
CA ALA A 51 -0.66 -5.31 -3.89
C ALA A 51 0.49 -5.29 -2.87
N ASP A 52 1.25 -6.37 -2.75
CA ASP A 52 2.44 -6.46 -1.88
C ASP A 52 3.58 -5.59 -2.41
N THR A 53 3.83 -5.57 -3.71
CA THR A 53 4.77 -4.64 -4.37
C THR A 53 4.36 -3.20 -4.18
N VAL A 54 3.07 -2.87 -4.33
CA VAL A 54 2.55 -1.52 -4.07
C VAL A 54 2.73 -1.12 -2.61
N ALA A 55 2.35 -1.99 -1.66
CA ALA A 55 2.48 -1.70 -0.24
C ALA A 55 3.95 -1.48 0.16
N SER A 56 4.86 -2.30 -0.38
CA SER A 56 6.31 -2.15 -0.20
C SER A 56 6.81 -0.80 -0.71
N ARG A 57 6.38 -0.40 -1.92
CA ARG A 57 6.74 0.90 -2.52
C ARG A 57 6.22 2.08 -1.71
N ILE A 58 4.94 2.08 -1.31
CA ILE A 58 4.35 3.14 -0.49
C ILE A 58 5.07 3.24 0.86
N ALA A 59 5.42 2.12 1.49
CA ALA A 59 6.19 2.13 2.73
C ALA A 59 7.56 2.81 2.55
N VAL A 60 8.25 2.56 1.43
CA VAL A 60 9.53 3.24 1.12
C VAL A 60 9.33 4.73 0.88
N PHE A 61 8.33 5.14 0.10
CA PHE A 61 8.04 6.56 -0.12
C PHE A 61 7.70 7.28 1.18
N ARG A 62 6.91 6.65 2.04
CA ARG A 62 6.59 7.18 3.35
C ARG A 62 7.82 7.34 4.23
N ARG A 63 8.73 6.35 4.27
CA ARG A 63 10.01 6.46 4.99
C ARG A 63 10.90 7.59 4.49
N LEU A 64 10.85 7.91 3.20
CA LEU A 64 11.60 9.02 2.61
C LEU A 64 11.03 10.39 3.04
N CYS A 65 9.71 10.52 3.10
CA CYS A 65 9.02 11.77 3.45
C CYS A 65 8.88 11.98 4.97
N HIS A 66 8.58 10.92 5.72
CA HIS A 66 8.21 10.92 7.14
C HIS A 66 8.96 9.85 7.94
N PRO A 67 10.29 9.96 8.09
CA PRO A 67 11.06 8.99 8.86
C PRO A 67 10.76 9.09 10.37
N GLU A 68 10.37 7.99 10.98
CA GLU A 68 10.14 7.85 12.42
C GLU A 68 11.21 6.98 13.07
N ASN A 69 11.98 7.52 14.02
CA ASN A 69 13.07 6.75 14.65
C ASN A 69 12.61 5.62 15.57
N ASN A 70 11.31 5.57 15.92
CA ASN A 70 10.78 4.68 16.95
C ASN A 70 10.09 3.43 16.37
N THR A 71 9.93 3.34 15.06
CA THR A 71 9.25 2.21 14.40
C THR A 71 10.17 1.62 13.32
N SER A 72 10.33 0.30 13.30
CA SER A 72 11.13 -0.37 12.27
C SER A 72 10.52 -0.24 10.87
N LEU A 73 9.19 -0.10 10.79
CA LEU A 73 8.45 0.08 9.54
C LEU A 73 8.64 1.46 8.91
N PHE A 74 8.80 2.51 9.72
CA PHE A 74 8.95 3.89 9.23
C PHE A 74 10.32 4.50 9.53
N GLY A 75 11.30 3.68 9.93
CA GLY A 75 12.66 4.11 10.24
C GLY A 75 13.39 4.82 9.09
N PRO A 76 14.45 5.59 9.38
CA PRO A 76 15.23 6.26 8.35
C PRO A 76 15.85 5.27 7.36
N ILE A 77 16.01 5.67 6.10
CA ILE A 77 16.71 4.88 5.09
C ILE A 77 18.16 5.38 4.99
N ARG A 78 19.13 4.47 5.10
CA ARG A 78 20.56 4.76 4.90
C ARG A 78 21.04 4.33 3.54
N VAL A 79 20.55 3.21 3.03
CA VAL A 79 20.86 2.71 1.69
C VAL A 79 19.54 2.42 0.98
N LEU A 80 19.25 3.17 -0.07
CA LEU A 80 18.11 2.95 -0.94
C LEU A 80 18.57 2.32 -2.24
N VAL A 81 18.12 1.11 -2.52
CA VAL A 81 18.44 0.39 -3.76
C VAL A 81 17.20 0.34 -4.63
N MET A 82 17.34 0.65 -5.92
CA MET A 82 16.22 0.59 -6.85
C MET A 82 16.67 0.23 -8.27
N PRO A 83 15.89 -0.55 -9.02
CA PRO A 83 16.12 -0.70 -10.45
C PRO A 83 15.83 0.61 -11.19
N VAL A 84 16.45 0.79 -12.35
CA VAL A 84 16.23 1.98 -13.21
C VAL A 84 14.75 2.20 -13.54
N ARG A 85 13.96 1.13 -13.64
CA ARG A 85 12.51 1.21 -13.87
C ARG A 85 11.79 1.98 -12.76
N SER A 86 12.13 1.75 -11.49
CA SER A 86 11.53 2.47 -10.36
C SER A 86 11.87 3.95 -10.37
N LEU A 87 13.07 4.31 -10.86
CA LEU A 87 13.54 5.69 -10.90
C LEU A 87 12.81 6.53 -11.96
N ILE A 88 12.58 5.95 -13.15
CA ILE A 88 12.02 6.67 -14.29
C ILE A 88 10.50 6.71 -14.28
N GLN A 89 9.86 5.81 -13.52
CA GLN A 89 8.41 5.74 -13.42
C GLN A 89 7.91 6.88 -12.51
N PRO A 90 7.12 7.85 -13.02
CA PRO A 90 6.53 8.89 -12.20
C PRO A 90 5.52 8.29 -11.22
N VAL A 91 5.35 8.95 -10.08
CA VAL A 91 4.39 8.58 -9.04
C VAL A 91 3.38 9.70 -8.81
N VAL A 92 2.28 9.38 -8.14
CA VAL A 92 1.28 10.38 -7.75
C VAL A 92 1.92 11.37 -6.77
N GLU A 93 1.67 12.67 -6.97
CA GLU A 93 2.13 13.68 -6.01
C GLU A 93 1.57 13.39 -4.61
N GLY A 94 2.45 13.41 -3.60
CA GLY A 94 2.06 13.12 -2.22
C GLY A 94 1.91 11.64 -1.89
N ILE A 95 2.41 10.73 -2.74
CA ILE A 95 2.39 9.28 -2.47
C ILE A 95 3.03 8.91 -1.13
N GLY A 96 4.04 9.66 -0.68
CA GLY A 96 4.69 9.47 0.63
C GLY A 96 3.84 9.92 1.82
N ASP A 97 2.83 10.76 1.60
CA ASP A 97 1.92 11.30 2.62
C ASP A 97 0.74 10.36 2.91
N ILE A 98 0.59 9.28 2.14
CA ILE A 98 -0.52 8.35 2.32
C ILE A 98 -0.34 7.60 3.65
N ASP A 99 -1.31 7.78 4.56
CA ASP A 99 -1.34 7.12 5.87
C ASP A 99 -1.87 5.68 5.77
N PRO A 100 -1.07 4.67 6.16
CA PRO A 100 -1.61 3.34 6.37
C PRO A 100 -2.57 3.35 7.56
N LEU A 101 -3.62 2.53 7.50
CA LEU A 101 -4.60 2.45 8.58
C LEU A 101 -4.07 1.52 9.68
N LEU A 102 -3.87 2.05 10.89
CA LEU A 102 -3.47 1.26 12.05
C LEU A 102 -4.70 0.72 12.78
N PHE A 103 -4.72 -0.58 13.02
CA PHE A 103 -5.58 -1.20 14.02
C PHE A 103 -4.70 -1.62 15.20
N GLU A 104 -5.04 -1.18 16.40
CA GLU A 104 -4.29 -1.47 17.63
C GLU A 104 -5.29 -1.79 18.74
N CYS A 105 -5.12 -2.93 19.42
CA CYS A 105 -5.99 -3.34 20.52
C CYS A 105 -5.98 -2.29 21.64
N GLY A 106 -7.15 -2.01 22.20
CA GLY A 106 -7.34 -1.00 23.24
C GLY A 106 -7.31 0.45 22.74
N LYS A 107 -7.33 0.68 21.42
CA LYS A 107 -7.47 2.02 20.83
C LYS A 107 -8.88 2.24 20.30
N GLU A 108 -9.32 3.49 20.41
CA GLU A 108 -10.56 3.95 19.79
C GLU A 108 -10.38 4.09 18.27
N LEU A 109 -11.28 3.46 17.52
CA LEU A 109 -11.42 3.56 16.07
C LEU A 109 -12.86 3.17 15.72
N THR A 110 -13.63 4.06 15.11
CA THR A 110 -14.99 3.71 14.70
C THR A 110 -14.97 2.78 13.49
N LEU A 111 -15.94 1.86 13.44
CA LEU A 111 -16.06 0.91 12.34
C LEU A 111 -16.33 1.64 11.01
N GLU A 112 -17.14 2.69 11.01
CA GLU A 112 -17.44 3.50 9.82
C GLU A 112 -16.18 4.17 9.27
N TYR A 113 -15.33 4.71 10.15
CA TYR A 113 -14.07 5.33 9.74
C TYR A 113 -13.11 4.29 9.18
N ALA A 114 -12.96 3.14 9.85
CA ALA A 114 -12.12 2.04 9.38
C ALA A 114 -12.55 1.57 7.97
N VAL A 115 -13.84 1.34 7.75
CA VAL A 115 -14.40 0.93 6.46
C VAL A 115 -14.12 1.99 5.39
N LYS A 116 -14.36 3.27 5.69
CA LYS A 116 -14.09 4.36 4.75
C LYS A 116 -12.61 4.39 4.36
N ARG A 117 -11.70 4.31 5.32
CA ARG A 117 -10.25 4.32 5.07
C ARG A 117 -9.77 3.09 4.30
N LEU A 118 -10.34 1.90 4.56
CA LEU A 118 -10.04 0.70 3.77
C LEU A 118 -10.43 0.87 2.30
N VAL A 119 -11.62 1.41 2.02
CA VAL A 119 -12.07 1.71 0.64
C VAL A 119 -11.17 2.76 -0.02
N GLU A 120 -10.84 3.86 0.67
CA GLU A 120 -9.92 4.89 0.15
C GLU A 120 -8.54 4.30 -0.17
N ASN A 121 -8.05 3.39 0.67
CA ASN A 121 -6.82 2.62 0.51
C ASN A 121 -6.93 1.49 -0.54
N ALA A 122 -8.00 1.49 -1.34
CA ALA A 122 -8.28 0.57 -2.44
C ALA A 122 -8.41 -0.91 -2.02
N TYR A 123 -8.92 -1.17 -0.82
CA TYR A 123 -9.37 -2.51 -0.45
C TYR A 123 -10.72 -2.84 -1.07
N THR A 124 -10.90 -4.08 -1.51
CA THR A 124 -12.16 -4.59 -2.06
C THR A 124 -13.05 -5.11 -0.95
N ARG A 125 -14.27 -4.58 -0.85
CA ARG A 125 -15.27 -5.09 0.08
C ARG A 125 -15.89 -6.37 -0.47
N VAL A 126 -15.81 -7.45 0.31
CA VAL A 126 -16.34 -8.78 -0.03
C VAL A 126 -17.17 -9.35 1.11
N ASP A 127 -17.95 -10.38 0.82
CA ASP A 127 -18.68 -11.11 1.85
C ASP A 127 -17.77 -12.03 2.67
N LEU A 128 -16.71 -12.55 2.04
CA LEU A 128 -15.77 -13.51 2.61
C LEU A 128 -14.36 -13.19 2.14
N VAL A 129 -13.45 -12.92 3.08
CA VAL A 129 -12.04 -12.60 2.77
C VAL A 129 -11.27 -13.87 2.43
N MET A 130 -10.70 -13.88 1.23
CA MET A 130 -9.91 -14.99 0.68
C MET A 130 -8.52 -14.51 0.21
N GLU A 131 -8.44 -13.29 -0.33
CA GLU A 131 -7.24 -12.76 -0.98
C GLU A 131 -6.73 -11.47 -0.32
N ARG A 132 -5.46 -11.13 -0.57
CA ARG A 132 -4.85 -9.88 -0.11
C ARG A 132 -5.56 -8.69 -0.73
N GLY A 133 -5.78 -7.65 0.07
CA GLY A 133 -6.48 -6.45 -0.33
C GLY A 133 -8.00 -6.56 -0.23
N GLU A 134 -8.52 -7.65 0.33
CA GLU A 134 -9.93 -7.79 0.63
C GLU A 134 -10.24 -7.46 2.09
N PHE A 135 -11.48 -7.01 2.32
CA PHE A 135 -12.05 -6.91 3.66
C PHE A 135 -13.55 -7.24 3.68
N ALA A 136 -14.03 -7.73 4.81
CA ALA A 136 -15.45 -7.99 5.07
C ALA A 136 -15.88 -7.36 6.39
N VAL A 137 -17.14 -6.98 6.50
CA VAL A 137 -17.73 -6.37 7.69
C VAL A 137 -18.92 -7.19 8.13
N ARG A 138 -18.95 -7.63 9.40
CA ARG A 138 -20.02 -8.46 9.95
C ARG A 138 -20.36 -8.01 11.38
N GLY A 139 -21.37 -7.15 11.51
CA GLY A 139 -21.69 -6.53 12.80
C GLY A 139 -20.49 -5.70 13.30
N GLY A 140 -20.03 -5.96 14.53
CA GLY A 140 -18.86 -5.31 15.12
C GLY A 140 -17.52 -5.97 14.76
N ILE A 141 -17.40 -6.61 13.60
CA ILE A 141 -16.19 -7.32 13.19
C ILE A 141 -15.75 -6.86 11.80
N ILE A 142 -14.45 -6.63 11.64
CA ILE A 142 -13.79 -6.48 10.35
C ILE A 142 -12.82 -7.64 10.13
N ASP A 143 -13.04 -8.42 9.08
CA ASP A 143 -12.03 -9.32 8.55
C ASP A 143 -11.24 -8.56 7.47
N VAL A 144 -9.91 -8.56 7.52
CA VAL A 144 -9.06 -7.85 6.55
C VAL A 144 -7.80 -8.66 6.22
N PHE A 145 -7.42 -8.69 4.94
CA PHE A 145 -6.18 -9.29 4.50
C PHE A 145 -5.22 -8.23 3.97
N ALA A 146 -4.38 -7.67 4.84
CA ALA A 146 -3.44 -6.64 4.41
C ALA A 146 -2.35 -7.20 3.46
N PRO A 147 -1.91 -6.43 2.44
CA PRO A 147 -0.91 -6.88 1.47
C PRO A 147 0.43 -7.30 2.06
N THR A 148 0.77 -6.83 3.27
CA THR A 148 2.03 -7.13 3.95
C THR A 148 1.96 -8.33 4.91
N MET A 149 0.77 -8.90 5.16
CA MET A 149 0.58 -9.96 6.18
C MET A 149 0.54 -11.35 5.58
N THR A 150 1.05 -12.40 6.22
CA THR A 150 0.95 -13.78 5.66
C THR A 150 -0.46 -14.37 5.71
N HIS A 151 -1.27 -13.95 6.68
CA HIS A 151 -2.62 -14.43 6.91
C HIS A 151 -3.57 -13.27 7.20
N PRO A 152 -4.86 -13.38 6.84
CA PRO A 152 -5.84 -12.36 7.17
C PRO A 152 -6.10 -12.33 8.68
N VAL A 153 -6.63 -11.20 9.14
CA VAL A 153 -6.96 -10.99 10.55
C VAL A 153 -8.42 -10.62 10.72
N ARG A 154 -8.97 -11.10 11.82
CA ARG A 154 -10.27 -10.71 12.36
C ARG A 154 -10.03 -9.68 13.46
N ILE A 155 -10.68 -8.53 13.31
CA ILE A 155 -10.64 -7.40 14.24
C ILE A 155 -12.03 -7.29 14.84
N GLU A 156 -12.14 -7.53 16.14
CA GLU A 156 -13.40 -7.44 16.88
C GLU A 156 -13.47 -6.11 17.62
N PHE A 157 -14.61 -5.42 17.51
CA PHE A 157 -14.87 -4.13 18.12
C PHE A 157 -15.86 -4.26 19.29
N PHE A 158 -15.64 -3.48 20.34
CA PHE A 158 -16.58 -3.26 21.43
C PHE A 158 -16.99 -1.78 21.45
N GLY A 159 -18.11 -1.46 20.80
CA GLY A 159 -18.44 -0.07 20.50
C GLY A 159 -17.44 0.51 19.50
N ASP A 160 -16.76 1.58 19.90
CA ASP A 160 -15.74 2.26 19.09
C ASP A 160 -14.31 1.87 19.49
N GLU A 161 -14.12 0.83 20.31
CA GLU A 161 -12.80 0.35 20.74
C GLU A 161 -12.47 -0.99 20.07
N ILE A 162 -11.21 -1.16 19.64
CA ILE A 162 -10.71 -2.45 19.13
C ILE A 162 -10.42 -3.37 20.33
N ASP A 163 -11.22 -4.42 20.49
CA ASP A 163 -11.09 -5.38 21.59
C ASP A 163 -10.01 -6.43 21.30
N THR A 164 -10.15 -7.14 20.18
CA THR A 164 -9.18 -8.19 19.81
C THR A 164 -8.83 -8.18 18.34
N ILE A 165 -7.59 -8.59 18.05
CA ILE A 165 -7.10 -8.87 16.70
C ILE A 165 -6.52 -10.29 16.68
N LYS A 166 -7.03 -11.16 15.83
CA LYS A 166 -6.57 -12.55 15.66
C LYS A 166 -6.38 -12.92 14.20
N GLN A 167 -5.37 -13.72 13.91
CA GLN A 167 -5.22 -14.32 12.58
C GLN A 167 -6.26 -15.41 12.35
N PHE A 168 -6.66 -15.63 11.09
CA PHE A 168 -7.51 -16.75 10.71
C PHE A 168 -7.07 -17.38 9.38
N HIS A 169 -7.44 -18.64 9.16
CA HIS A 169 -7.16 -19.31 7.89
C HIS A 169 -8.24 -18.95 6.85
N ALA A 170 -7.84 -18.41 5.71
CA ALA A 170 -8.79 -18.07 4.64
C ALA A 170 -9.60 -19.28 4.15
N SER A 171 -9.04 -20.49 4.21
CA SER A 171 -9.70 -21.72 3.72
C SER A 171 -10.88 -22.19 4.56
N ASP A 172 -10.86 -21.99 5.87
CA ASP A 172 -11.91 -22.48 6.79
C ASP A 172 -12.49 -21.40 7.70
N GLN A 173 -11.95 -20.18 7.64
CA GLN A 173 -12.40 -18.99 8.34
C GLN A 173 -12.29 -19.11 9.87
N ARG A 174 -11.44 -20.01 10.35
CA ARG A 174 -11.19 -20.22 11.79
C ARG A 174 -10.01 -19.41 12.25
N THR A 175 -10.21 -18.66 13.33
CA THR A 175 -9.14 -17.94 14.02
C THR A 175 -8.18 -18.92 14.69
N TYR A 176 -6.90 -18.59 14.72
CA TYR A 176 -5.87 -19.38 15.38
C TYR A 176 -4.80 -18.48 16.01
N GLY A 177 -3.93 -19.09 16.84
CA GLY A 177 -2.85 -18.37 17.50
C GLY A 177 -3.33 -17.46 18.64
N ASN A 178 -2.43 -16.58 19.08
CA ASN A 178 -2.70 -15.60 20.13
C ASN A 178 -3.17 -14.28 19.53
N ASN A 179 -3.77 -13.43 20.37
CA ASN A 179 -4.05 -12.05 19.99
C ASN A 179 -2.75 -11.35 19.57
N ILE A 180 -2.83 -10.56 18.50
CA ILE A 180 -1.76 -9.67 18.10
C ILE A 180 -2.09 -8.24 18.55
N ALA A 181 -1.07 -7.45 18.87
CA ALA A 181 -1.26 -6.12 19.44
C ALA A 181 -1.78 -5.11 18.41
N SER A 182 -1.29 -5.20 17.17
CA SER A 182 -1.67 -4.27 16.11
C SER A 182 -1.35 -4.81 14.72
N ILE A 183 -1.99 -4.21 13.71
CA ILE A 183 -1.67 -4.42 12.29
C ILE A 183 -1.75 -3.10 11.52
N TRP A 184 -0.96 -3.01 10.46
CA TRP A 184 -1.06 -1.93 9.47
C TRP A 184 -1.79 -2.43 8.22
N ALA A 185 -2.97 -1.88 7.95
CA ALA A 185 -3.67 -2.01 6.68
C ALA A 185 -3.11 -0.98 5.68
N THR A 186 -2.03 -1.38 5.01
CA THR A 186 -1.34 -0.58 3.98
C THR A 186 -2.19 -0.46 2.71
N PRO A 187 -2.07 0.64 1.95
CA PRO A 187 -2.84 0.78 0.71
C PRO A 187 -2.51 -0.30 -0.31
N CYS A 188 -3.55 -0.79 -0.99
CA CYS A 188 -3.45 -1.88 -1.96
C CYS A 188 -3.10 -1.40 -3.37
N ARG A 189 -3.23 -0.10 -3.64
CA ARG A 189 -3.00 0.56 -4.94
C ARG A 189 -2.33 1.92 -4.71
N GLU A 190 -1.55 2.39 -5.67
CA GLU A 190 -0.92 3.72 -5.61
C GLU A 190 -1.93 4.84 -5.86
N LEU A 191 -3.05 4.53 -6.54
CA LEU A 191 -4.17 5.44 -6.70
C LEU A 191 -5.17 5.28 -5.54
N GLN A 192 -5.29 6.31 -4.70
CA GLN A 192 -6.27 6.35 -3.62
C GLN A 192 -7.68 6.68 -4.14
N ILE A 193 -8.69 5.95 -3.70
CA ILE A 193 -10.09 6.12 -4.12
C ILE A 193 -10.76 7.19 -3.25
N THR A 194 -10.33 8.44 -3.43
CA THR A 194 -10.90 9.59 -2.72
C THR A 194 -12.11 10.16 -3.47
N GLU A 195 -12.95 10.93 -2.78
CA GLU A 195 -14.12 11.60 -3.41
C GLU A 195 -13.72 12.46 -4.62
N LYS A 196 -12.53 13.09 -4.57
CA LYS A 196 -11.97 13.86 -5.69
C LYS A 196 -11.71 12.98 -6.91
N ILE A 197 -11.07 11.82 -6.71
CA ILE A 197 -10.80 10.85 -7.78
C ILE A 197 -12.10 10.29 -8.33
N CYS A 198 -13.08 9.94 -7.49
CA CYS A 198 -14.38 9.46 -7.94
C CYS A 198 -15.12 10.49 -8.80
N LYS A 199 -15.09 11.77 -8.41
CA LYS A 199 -15.67 12.89 -9.21
C LYS A 199 -14.93 13.05 -10.55
N ARG A 200 -13.60 13.01 -10.53
CA ARG A 200 -12.77 13.10 -11.74
C ARG A 200 -13.06 11.94 -12.69
N ALA A 201 -13.12 10.71 -12.20
CA ALA A 201 -13.46 9.53 -12.98
C ALA A 201 -14.83 9.69 -13.65
N ARG A 202 -15.86 10.13 -12.89
CA ARG A 202 -17.19 10.38 -13.43
C ARG A 202 -17.19 11.40 -14.59
N SER A 203 -16.37 12.45 -14.49
CA SER A 203 -16.25 13.46 -15.55
C SER A 203 -15.54 12.98 -16.82
N LEU A 204 -14.81 11.86 -16.75
CA LEU A 204 -14.02 11.32 -17.86
C LEU A 204 -14.72 10.17 -18.58
N ILE A 205 -15.89 9.71 -18.09
CA ILE A 205 -16.70 8.69 -18.76
C ILE A 205 -17.04 9.17 -20.18
N GLY A 206 -16.79 8.34 -21.18
CA GLY A 206 -16.94 8.65 -22.61
C GLY A 206 -15.81 9.50 -23.20
N ALA A 207 -14.85 9.97 -22.40
CA ALA A 207 -13.72 10.78 -22.88
C ALA A 207 -12.48 9.95 -23.23
N ILE A 208 -12.31 8.78 -22.61
CA ILE A 208 -11.15 7.90 -22.81
C ILE A 208 -11.62 6.59 -23.46
N PRO A 209 -11.15 6.26 -24.69
CA PRO A 209 -11.57 5.06 -25.39
C PRO A 209 -11.36 3.79 -24.55
N ASN A 210 -12.40 2.96 -24.50
CA ASN A 210 -12.41 1.66 -23.81
C ASN A 210 -12.14 1.76 -22.28
N ALA A 211 -12.36 2.89 -21.63
CA ALA A 211 -12.11 3.06 -20.19
C ALA A 211 -13.40 3.22 -19.36
N ASP A 212 -14.57 3.21 -20.00
CA ASP A 212 -15.85 3.54 -19.36
C ASP A 212 -16.15 2.65 -18.16
N ASP A 213 -16.08 1.32 -18.31
CA ASP A 213 -16.33 0.38 -17.20
C ASP A 213 -15.40 0.62 -15.99
N MET A 214 -14.14 0.94 -16.26
CA MET A 214 -13.13 1.20 -15.23
C MET A 214 -13.42 2.55 -14.53
N LEU A 215 -13.75 3.59 -15.31
CA LEU A 215 -14.10 4.91 -14.80
C LEU A 215 -15.42 4.90 -14.02
N GLU A 216 -16.42 4.14 -14.46
CA GLU A 216 -17.68 3.94 -13.76
C GLU A 216 -17.45 3.26 -12.40
N SER A 217 -16.62 2.23 -12.37
CA SER A 217 -16.29 1.52 -11.13
C SER A 217 -15.57 2.46 -10.15
N ILE A 218 -14.54 3.17 -10.61
CA ILE A 218 -13.81 4.16 -9.78
C ILE A 218 -14.76 5.28 -9.32
N ALA A 219 -15.66 5.76 -10.18
CA ALA A 219 -16.65 6.78 -9.83
C ALA A 219 -17.62 6.33 -8.73
N ASN A 220 -17.85 5.02 -8.63
CA ASN A 220 -18.67 4.38 -7.58
C ASN A 220 -17.84 3.88 -6.39
N SER A 221 -16.58 4.31 -6.27
CA SER A 221 -15.64 3.93 -5.22
C SER A 221 -15.33 2.43 -5.17
N ILE A 222 -15.32 1.77 -6.34
CA ILE A 222 -15.01 0.36 -6.48
C ILE A 222 -13.61 0.25 -7.12
N PRO A 223 -12.61 -0.33 -6.41
CA PRO A 223 -11.31 -0.62 -7.00
C PRO A 223 -11.45 -1.62 -8.14
N VAL A 224 -10.68 -1.45 -9.21
CA VAL A 224 -10.71 -2.33 -10.38
C VAL A 224 -9.32 -2.58 -10.92
N GLU A 225 -9.16 -3.76 -11.50
CA GLU A 225 -7.90 -4.18 -12.09
C GLU A 225 -7.45 -3.24 -13.21
N GLY A 226 -6.18 -2.83 -13.18
CA GLY A 226 -5.58 -1.93 -14.15
C GLY A 226 -5.94 -0.45 -13.99
N MET A 227 -6.59 -0.03 -12.89
CA MET A 227 -6.92 1.39 -12.63
C MET A 227 -5.69 2.32 -12.67
N GLU A 228 -4.51 1.79 -12.38
CA GLU A 228 -3.21 2.48 -12.51
C GLU A 228 -2.98 3.04 -13.91
N SER A 229 -3.49 2.38 -14.95
CA SER A 229 -3.33 2.80 -16.35
C SER A 229 -3.91 4.18 -16.64
N LEU A 230 -4.86 4.63 -15.79
CA LEU A 230 -5.55 5.91 -15.89
C LEU A 230 -4.98 6.98 -14.95
N LEU A 231 -3.90 6.69 -14.21
CA LEU A 231 -3.29 7.62 -13.25
C LEU A 231 -3.14 9.05 -13.80
N PRO A 232 -2.50 9.29 -14.97
CA PRO A 232 -2.30 10.66 -15.46
C PRO A 232 -3.60 11.42 -15.78
N ALA A 233 -4.72 10.72 -15.98
CA ALA A 233 -6.01 11.34 -16.23
C ALA A 233 -6.78 11.64 -14.93
N LEU A 234 -6.58 10.79 -13.92
CA LEU A 234 -7.31 10.82 -12.66
C LEU A 234 -6.66 11.72 -11.60
N VAL A 235 -5.34 11.86 -11.60
CA VAL A 235 -4.63 12.72 -10.64
C VAL A 235 -4.27 14.07 -11.26
N ASP A 236 -4.14 15.09 -10.42
CA ASP A 236 -3.79 16.43 -10.90
C ASP A 236 -2.33 16.54 -11.35
N ARG A 237 -1.44 15.80 -10.66
CA ARG A 237 -0.01 15.87 -10.88
C ARG A 237 0.68 14.55 -10.59
N MET A 238 1.58 14.20 -11.50
CA MET A 238 2.59 13.16 -11.29
C MET A 238 3.93 13.83 -10.98
N GLU A 239 4.72 13.25 -10.09
CA GLU A 239 6.06 13.71 -9.74
C GLU A 239 7.13 12.65 -10.06
N SER A 240 8.36 13.12 -10.29
CA SER A 240 9.50 12.23 -10.49
C SER A 240 9.99 11.69 -9.15
N VAL A 241 10.28 10.39 -9.08
CA VAL A 241 10.88 9.74 -7.90
C VAL A 241 12.17 10.43 -7.46
N GLN A 242 12.92 11.03 -8.40
CA GLN A 242 14.14 11.81 -8.10
C GLN A 242 13.89 12.97 -7.12
N ASN A 243 12.70 13.58 -7.16
CA ASN A 243 12.35 14.70 -6.28
C ASN A 243 12.13 14.25 -4.83
N MET A 244 11.87 12.96 -4.62
CA MET A 244 11.64 12.36 -3.31
C MET A 244 12.94 11.84 -2.68
N LEU A 245 14.06 11.87 -3.41
CA LEU A 245 15.33 11.37 -2.90
C LEU A 245 15.94 12.34 -1.87
N PRO A 246 16.66 11.82 -0.85
CA PRO A 246 17.37 12.66 0.10
C PRO A 246 18.38 13.58 -0.60
N LYS A 247 18.45 14.86 -0.17
CA LYS A 247 19.38 15.87 -0.69
C LYS A 247 20.74 15.86 0.01
#